data_AF-A0A4Q0ICE5-F1
#
_entry.id   AF-A0A4Q0ICE5-F1
#
_cell.length_a   1.000
_cell.length_b   1.000
_cell.length_c   1.000
_cell.angle_alpha   90.00
_cell.angle_beta   90.00
_cell.angle_gamma   90.00
#
_symmetry.space_group_name_H-M   'P 1'
#
loop_
_entity.id
_entity.type
_entity.pdbx_description
1 polymer ?
#
loop_
_entity_poly.entity_id
_entity_poly.type
_entity_poly.pdbx_seq_one_letter_code
_entity_poly.pdbx_strand_id
1 'polypeptide(L)' 'MSKSSNFFGQPIYGQLIKSLNREKIVEFSRKHGGEKYVKSFDGYTHLLTMLYAVIQRFDSLREIETSMTAEVRK' A
#
# COMPACT_ATOMS: atom_id res chain seq x y z
N MET A 1 -3.89 20.33 -24.36
CA MET A 1 -4.64 20.39 -23.08
C MET A 1 -4.20 19.22 -22.21
N SER A 2 -3.42 19.49 -21.17
CA SER A 2 -3.06 18.50 -20.15
C SER A 2 -4.33 18.10 -19.40
N LYS A 3 -4.81 16.86 -19.59
CA LYS A 3 -5.90 16.32 -18.78
C LYS A 3 -5.39 16.19 -17.35
N SER A 4 -6.02 16.90 -16.40
CA SER A 4 -5.71 16.72 -14.98
C SER A 4 -5.92 15.26 -14.60
N SER A 5 -4.89 14.59 -14.09
CA SER A 5 -4.97 13.21 -13.57
C SER A 5 -5.74 13.10 -12.25
N ASN A 6 -6.07 14.24 -11.63
CA ASN A 6 -6.87 14.36 -10.43
C ASN A 6 -8.36 14.31 -10.79
N PHE A 7 -8.92 13.10 -10.81
CA PHE A 7 -10.35 12.88 -11.04
C PHE A 7 -11.13 12.96 -9.73
N PHE A 8 -12.08 13.89 -9.64
CA PHE A 8 -13.14 13.86 -8.63
C PHE A 8 -14.00 12.60 -8.85
N GLY A 9 -14.07 11.72 -7.86
CA GLY A 9 -14.77 10.43 -7.92
C GLY A 9 -13.88 9.18 -7.83
N GLN A 10 -12.54 9.31 -7.95
CA GLN A 10 -11.64 8.19 -7.64
C GLN A 10 -11.47 8.02 -6.13
N PRO A 11 -11.45 6.78 -5.59
CA PRO A 11 -11.14 6.53 -4.19
C PRO A 11 -9.81 7.19 -3.79
N ILE A 12 -9.81 7.93 -2.67
CA ILE A 12 -8.63 8.66 -2.16
C ILE A 12 -7.42 7.71 -2.04
N TYR A 13 -7.66 6.48 -1.59
CA TYR A 13 -6.64 5.44 -1.48
C TYR A 13 -5.96 5.14 -2.82
N GLY A 14 -6.72 5.01 -3.91
CA GLY A 14 -6.18 4.76 -5.25
C GLY A 14 -5.38 5.94 -5.80
N GLN A 15 -5.76 7.17 -5.47
CA GLN A 15 -4.98 8.36 -5.83
C GLN A 15 -3.66 8.43 -5.04
N LEU A 16 -3.71 8.08 -3.75
CA LEU A 16 -2.55 8.04 -2.88
C LEU A 16 -1.55 6.97 -3.33
N ILE A 17 -2.00 5.77 -3.69
CA ILE A 17 -1.10 4.73 -4.21
C ILE A 17 -0.43 5.19 -5.50
N LYS A 18 -1.18 5.83 -6.41
CA LYS A 18 -0.63 6.32 -7.69
C LYS A 18 0.45 7.39 -7.53
N SER A 19 0.48 8.13 -6.41
CA SER A 19 1.53 9.13 -6.16
C SER A 19 2.81 8.52 -5.59
N LEU A 20 2.79 7.25 -5.17
CA LEU A 20 3.94 6.54 -4.62
C LEU A 20 4.77 5.88 -5.73
N ASN A 21 6.09 6.09 -5.71
CA ASN A 21 7.01 5.42 -6.62
C ASN A 21 7.47 4.08 -6.03
N ARG A 22 6.98 2.98 -6.60
CA ARG A 22 7.24 1.61 -6.12
C ARG A 22 8.73 1.28 -6.11
N GLU A 23 9.44 1.59 -7.20
CA GLU A 23 10.85 1.22 -7.37
C GLU A 23 11.72 1.87 -6.29
N LYS A 24 11.54 3.17 -6.06
CA LYS A 24 12.25 3.93 -5.03
C LYS A 24 11.96 3.40 -3.62
N ILE A 25 10.71 3.03 -3.34
CA ILE A 25 10.32 2.49 -2.02
C ILE A 25 11.00 1.14 -1.79
N VAL A 26 10.96 0.25 -2.78
CA VAL A 26 11.60 -1.07 -2.67
C VAL A 26 13.13 -0.93 -2.59
N GLU A 27 13.73 -0.04 -3.37
CA GLU A 27 15.16 0.28 -3.28
C GLU A 27 15.54 0.76 -1.87
N PHE A 28 14.76 1.69 -1.31
CA PHE A 28 14.97 2.21 0.03
C PHE A 28 14.84 1.10 1.09
N SER A 29 13.82 0.24 0.98
CA SER A 29 13.60 -0.91 1.86
C SER A 29 14.84 -1.83 1.87
N ARG A 30 15.29 -2.25 0.68
CA ARG A 30 16.47 -3.12 0.51
C ARG A 30 17.74 -2.51 1.07
N LYS A 31 17.95 -1.21 0.85
CA LYS A 31 19.12 -0.47 1.38
C LYS A 31 19.21 -0.56 2.91
N HIS A 32 18.08 -0.67 3.60
CA HIS A 32 18.00 -0.79 5.06
C HIS A 32 17.79 -2.24 5.53
N GLY A 33 18.08 -3.24 4.69
CA GLY A 33 17.98 -4.65 5.04
C GLY A 33 16.59 -5.26 4.88
N GLY A 34 15.66 -4.53 4.26
CA GLY A 34 14.36 -5.04 3.82
C GLY A 34 14.49 -6.19 2.82
N GLU A 35 13.42 -6.98 2.70
CA GLU A 35 13.31 -8.13 1.78
C GLU A 35 14.40 -9.21 1.91
N LYS A 36 15.21 -9.17 2.99
CA LYS A 36 16.25 -10.17 3.25
C LYS A 36 15.67 -11.58 3.41
N TYR A 37 14.52 -11.69 4.09
CA TYR A 37 13.90 -12.97 4.43
C TYR A 37 12.56 -13.20 3.71
N VAL A 38 11.71 -12.17 3.60
CA VAL A 38 10.40 -12.28 2.95
C VAL A 38 10.36 -11.35 1.74
N LYS A 39 10.37 -11.93 0.54
CA LYS A 39 10.35 -11.18 -0.73
C LYS A 39 8.96 -10.97 -1.31
N SER A 40 8.01 -11.84 -0.94
CA SER A 40 6.61 -11.78 -1.38
C SER A 40 5.82 -10.64 -0.72
N PHE A 41 6.30 -10.14 0.42
CA PHE A 41 5.74 -9.00 1.14
C PHE A 41 6.79 -7.91 1.25
N ASP A 42 7.09 -7.27 0.11
CA ASP A 42 8.10 -6.22 0.02
C ASP A 42 7.65 -4.91 0.68
N GLY A 43 8.58 -3.99 0.87
CA GLY A 43 8.35 -2.72 1.57
C GLY A 43 7.27 -1.86 0.92
N TYR A 44 7.05 -2.01 -0.39
CA TYR A 44 5.91 -1.37 -1.06
C TYR A 44 4.60 -1.99 -0.61
N THR A 45 4.50 -3.32 -0.65
CA THR A 45 3.29 -4.05 -0.22
C THR A 45 3.00 -3.78 1.25
N HIS A 46 4.03 -3.81 2.10
CA HIS A 46 3.91 -3.47 3.52
C HIS A 46 3.40 -2.04 3.74
N LEU A 47 3.95 -1.06 3.02
CA LEU A 47 3.49 0.34 3.10
C LEU A 47 2.00 0.47 2.74
N LEU A 48 1.56 -0.18 1.66
CA LEU A 48 0.15 -0.15 1.26
C LEU A 48 -0.75 -0.77 2.32
N THR A 49 -0.36 -1.93 2.86
CA THR A 49 -1.09 -2.59 3.95
C THR A 49 -1.23 -1.70 5.18
N MET A 50 -0.16 -1.00 5.58
CA MET A 50 -0.20 -0.10 6.73
C MET A 50 -1.03 1.17 6.45
N LEU A 51 -0.95 1.74 5.25
CA LEU A 51 -1.79 2.87 4.86
C LEU A 51 -3.27 2.50 4.87
N TYR A 52 -3.60 1.32 4.34
CA TYR A 52 -4.97 0.79 4.41
C TYR A 52 -5.45 0.65 5.85
N ALA A 53 -4.61 0.06 6.72
CA ALA A 53 -4.93 -0.10 8.15
C ALA A 53 -5.21 1.24 8.84
N VAL A 54 -4.40 2.27 8.58
CA VAL A 54 -4.59 3.61 9.15
C VAL A 54 -5.88 4.27 8.65
N ILE A 55 -6.18 4.15 7.35
CA ILE A 55 -7.40 4.72 6.77
C ILE A 55 -8.65 4.03 7.33
N GLN A 56 -8.60 2.71 7.53
CA GLN A 56 -9.70 1.93 8.10
C GLN A 56 -9.74 1.97 9.64
N ARG A 57 -8.73 2.54 10.29
CA ARG A 57 -8.57 2.60 11.76
C ARG A 57 -8.56 1.22 12.41
N PHE A 58 -7.79 0.30 11.84
CA PHE A 58 -7.54 -0.99 12.47
C PHE A 58 -6.52 -0.85 13.60
N ASP A 59 -6.86 -1.46 14.73
CA ASP A 59 -6.05 -1.41 15.96
C ASP A 59 -5.25 -2.71 16.17
N SER A 60 -5.48 -3.74 15.33
CA SER A 60 -4.76 -5.01 15.44
C SER A 60 -4.36 -5.62 14.09
N LEU A 61 -3.28 -6.41 14.10
CA LEU A 61 -2.85 -7.20 12.94
C LEU A 61 -3.95 -8.17 12.47
N ARG A 62 -4.80 -8.66 13.38
CA ARG A 62 -5.89 -9.57 13.04
C ARG A 62 -6.96 -8.88 12.21
N GLU A 63 -7.33 -7.64 12.56
CA GLU A 63 -8.27 -6.84 11.77
C GLU A 63 -7.72 -6.57 10.37
N ILE A 64 -6.42 -6.20 10.28
CA ILE A 64 -5.73 -5.99 9.01
C ILE A 64 -5.78 -7.27 8.16
N GLU A 65 -5.37 -8.41 8.71
CA GLU A 65 -5.34 -9.69 7.98
C GLU A 65 -6.73 -10.11 7.52
N THR A 66 -7.72 -10.08 8.41
CA THR A 66 -9.09 -10.49 8.09
C THR A 66 -9.70 -9.62 6.99
N SER A 67 -9.47 -8.30 7.05
CA SER A 67 -9.96 -7.37 6.04
C SER A 67 -9.25 -7.53 4.69
N MET A 68 -7.92 -7.66 4.69
CA MET A 68 -7.15 -7.87 3.46
C MET A 68 -7.52 -9.19 2.77
N THR A 69 -7.69 -10.27 3.53
CA THR A 69 -8.12 -11.57 2.99
C THR A 69 -9.52 -11.52 2.41
N ALA A 70 -10.42 -10.71 2.99
CA ALA A 70 -11.76 -10.50 2.46
C ALA A 70 -11.77 -9.70 1.14
N GLU A 71 -10.96 -8.65 1.03
CA GLU A 71 -10.86 -7.84 -0.20
C GLU A 71 -10.24 -8.59 -1.38
N VAL A 72 -9.29 -9.52 -1.14
CA VAL A 72 -8.71 -10.36 -2.20
C VAL A 72 -9.74 -11.31 -2.83
N ARG A 73 -10.83 -11.62 -2.12
CA ARG A 73 -11.87 -12.57 -2.55
C ARG A 73 -13.06 -11.91 -3.24
N LYS A 74 -13.09 -10.58 -3.34
CA LYS A 74 -14.08 -9.81 -4.08
C LYS A 74 -13.67 -9.64 -5.53
#